data_AF-A0A660WAT3-F1
#
_entry.id   AF-A0A660WAT3-F1
#
_cell.length_a   1.000
_cell.length_b   1.000
_cell.length_c   1.000
_cell.angle_alpha   90.00
_cell.angle_beta   90.00
_cell.angle_gamma   90.00
#
_symmetry.space_group_name_H-M   'P 1'
#
loop_
_entity.id
_entity.type
_entity.pdbx_description
1 polymer ?
#
loop_
_entity_poly.entity_id
_entity_poly.type
_entity_poly.pdbx_seq_one_letter_code
_entity_poly.pdbx_strand_id
1 'polypeptide(L)'
;TLNQRVIEPYCQSVQEGVWWYSSVNHWGAVINSACGLVALAMDDQNDRASQAYDLARTGLGHFFDDLGREGGWDEGLGYWGYALRYVLLFGLACDGLLDDQKLLHHRGMVETGLFPIYFSPNGRPASFGDSAKMPLHGALYLLARYFDRDEITWWLDTYSFQHDVTTTEWSQAGLALLLHPDSPQKTAKAPELEPVKVFHQIGWAAMADNWPAPEFYVAAKTGDLATSHAQHDMNSLQMQVDGEMMLVDLGHPPDEGSDYFSLARGGFYEIQARSHNTIVVAEEDHRPDAQGLIRDSRAGDEYRWVVCDAENACGDGVRFLRHVVMLLAPGFSTGQSLIVLDELNLPRLDQVDMFWHTGGKIDFDEKTLTGQITGQVARLNFALAASAPAMANCSSRALDYGRADRYVQLSANLAGQQYFASVFSRKPIKAGLQICTTDAGGVEIICDKTVVAFEPGKRHLNLASVKQTSKP
;
A
#
# COMPACT_ATOMS: atom_id res chain seq x y z
N THR A 1 -12.76 2.08 -39.35
CA THR A 1 -13.31 3.27 -38.64
C THR A 1 -13.34 3.01 -37.14
N LEU A 2 -13.69 3.98 -36.28
CA LEU A 2 -13.90 3.73 -34.85
C LEU A 2 -15.01 2.69 -34.61
N ASN A 3 -16.03 2.65 -35.49
CA ASN A 3 -17.06 1.61 -35.46
C ASN A 3 -16.45 0.19 -35.51
N GLN A 4 -15.64 -0.09 -36.53
CA GLN A 4 -15.04 -1.43 -36.75
C GLN A 4 -13.94 -1.78 -35.73
N ARG A 5 -13.34 -0.80 -35.07
CA ARG A 5 -12.22 -1.00 -34.13
C ARG A 5 -12.64 -1.02 -32.67
N VAL A 6 -13.77 -0.39 -32.34
CA VAL A 6 -14.22 -0.20 -30.95
C VAL A 6 -15.67 -0.63 -30.78
N ILE A 7 -16.63 0.03 -31.43
CA ILE A 7 -18.07 -0.19 -31.17
C ILE A 7 -18.52 -1.62 -31.47
N GLU A 8 -18.24 -2.11 -32.69
CA GLU A 8 -18.63 -3.47 -33.09
C GLU A 8 -17.92 -4.55 -32.23
N PRO A 9 -16.58 -4.54 -32.08
CA PRO A 9 -15.88 -5.52 -31.25
C PRO A 9 -16.32 -5.46 -29.78
N TYR A 10 -16.50 -4.27 -29.20
CA TYR A 10 -16.93 -4.13 -27.81
C TYR A 10 -18.31 -4.76 -27.58
N CYS A 11 -19.31 -4.35 -28.37
CA CYS A 11 -20.65 -4.93 -28.28
C CYS A 11 -20.65 -6.45 -28.49
N GLN A 12 -19.85 -6.95 -29.44
CA GLN A 12 -19.72 -8.37 -29.70
C GLN A 12 -19.09 -9.11 -28.51
N SER A 13 -17.95 -8.63 -27.99
CA SER A 13 -17.27 -9.26 -26.86
C SER A 13 -18.14 -9.28 -25.60
N VAL A 14 -18.91 -8.22 -25.34
CA VAL A 14 -19.86 -8.19 -24.23
C VAL A 14 -20.98 -9.22 -24.43
N GLN A 15 -21.52 -9.35 -25.64
CA GLN A 15 -22.52 -10.38 -25.97
C GLN A 15 -21.97 -11.81 -25.82
N GLU A 16 -20.70 -12.01 -26.12
CA GLU A 16 -19.98 -13.28 -25.98
C GLU A 16 -19.58 -13.59 -24.53
N GLY A 17 -19.87 -12.70 -23.57
CA GLY A 17 -19.59 -12.91 -22.16
C GLY A 17 -18.11 -12.78 -21.80
N VAL A 18 -17.39 -11.84 -22.43
CA VAL A 18 -15.97 -11.60 -22.16
C VAL A 18 -15.71 -11.27 -20.69
N TRP A 19 -14.65 -11.85 -20.13
CA TRP A 19 -14.37 -11.83 -18.69
C TRP A 19 -14.15 -10.42 -18.10
N TRP A 20 -13.53 -9.51 -18.87
CA TRP A 20 -13.19 -8.17 -18.38
C TRP A 20 -14.41 -7.26 -18.24
N TYR A 21 -15.54 -7.57 -18.88
CA TYR A 21 -16.71 -6.70 -18.90
C TYR A 21 -17.29 -6.47 -17.50
N SER A 22 -17.31 -7.53 -16.69
CA SER A 22 -17.82 -7.52 -15.31
C SER A 22 -16.72 -7.59 -14.26
N SER A 23 -15.45 -7.37 -14.64
CA SER A 23 -14.35 -7.31 -13.67
C SER A 23 -14.42 -6.04 -12.86
N VAL A 24 -14.10 -6.16 -11.56
CA VAL A 24 -14.04 -5.02 -10.62
C VAL A 24 -12.70 -4.28 -10.69
N ASN A 25 -11.71 -4.88 -11.34
CA ASN A 25 -10.33 -4.40 -11.44
C ASN A 25 -10.14 -3.36 -12.57
N HIS A 26 -8.89 -2.91 -12.80
CA HIS A 26 -8.63 -1.88 -13.81
C HIS A 26 -9.08 -2.26 -15.23
N TRP A 27 -9.10 -3.54 -15.61
CA TRP A 27 -9.54 -3.95 -16.96
C TRP A 27 -10.99 -3.55 -17.20
N GLY A 28 -11.87 -3.86 -16.25
CA GLY A 28 -13.28 -3.48 -16.32
C GLY A 28 -13.47 -1.97 -16.30
N ALA A 29 -12.75 -1.27 -15.43
CA ALA A 29 -12.81 0.20 -15.34
C ALA A 29 -12.38 0.89 -16.63
N VAL A 30 -11.22 0.50 -17.17
CA VAL A 30 -10.59 1.13 -18.33
C VAL A 30 -11.37 0.84 -19.59
N ILE A 31 -11.68 -0.43 -19.88
CA ILE A 31 -12.30 -0.80 -21.16
C ILE A 31 -13.72 -0.24 -21.24
N ASN A 32 -14.53 -0.42 -20.20
CA ASN A 32 -15.91 0.10 -20.21
C ASN A 32 -15.91 1.63 -20.34
N SER A 33 -15.05 2.35 -19.61
CA SER A 33 -14.96 3.82 -19.71
C SER A 33 -14.45 4.29 -21.08
N ALA A 34 -13.42 3.66 -21.63
CA ALA A 34 -12.87 4.03 -22.93
C ALA A 34 -13.86 3.78 -24.08
N CYS A 35 -14.52 2.63 -24.08
CA CYS A 35 -15.54 2.29 -25.08
C CYS A 35 -16.78 3.17 -24.93
N GLY A 36 -17.21 3.49 -23.70
CA GLY A 36 -18.29 4.44 -23.44
C GLY A 36 -17.97 5.85 -23.94
N LEU A 37 -16.73 6.32 -23.78
CA LEU A 37 -16.29 7.60 -24.31
C LEU A 37 -16.31 7.62 -25.85
N VAL A 38 -15.87 6.53 -26.50
CA VAL A 38 -15.96 6.40 -27.96
C VAL A 38 -17.42 6.34 -28.43
N ALA A 39 -18.30 5.67 -27.68
CA ALA A 39 -19.72 5.63 -27.97
C ALA A 39 -20.34 7.04 -27.98
N LEU A 40 -20.07 7.86 -26.96
CA LEU A 40 -20.51 9.27 -26.94
C LEU A 40 -19.97 10.07 -28.13
N ALA A 41 -18.70 9.86 -28.50
CA ALA A 41 -18.10 10.55 -29.65
C ALA A 41 -18.67 10.11 -31.01
N MET A 42 -19.43 9.01 -31.06
CA MET A 42 -20.00 8.43 -32.29
C MET A 42 -21.54 8.44 -32.30
N ASP A 43 -22.19 9.05 -31.30
CA ASP A 43 -23.63 8.95 -31.08
C ASP A 43 -24.47 9.44 -32.27
N ASP A 44 -23.97 10.45 -32.99
CA ASP A 44 -24.62 11.02 -34.17
C ASP A 44 -24.30 10.29 -35.49
N GLN A 45 -23.39 9.31 -35.45
CA GLN A 45 -22.82 8.66 -36.64
C GLN A 45 -23.04 7.14 -36.68
N ASN A 46 -23.55 6.54 -35.60
CA ASN A 46 -23.66 5.09 -35.49
C ASN A 46 -24.82 4.67 -34.58
N ASP A 47 -25.82 4.01 -35.14
CA ASP A 47 -26.98 3.50 -34.40
C ASP A 47 -26.61 2.52 -33.27
N ARG A 48 -25.44 1.89 -33.32
CA ARG A 48 -24.93 1.01 -32.25
C ARG A 48 -24.19 1.76 -31.13
N ALA A 49 -23.93 3.05 -31.28
CA ALA A 49 -23.25 3.85 -30.26
C ALA A 49 -24.06 3.92 -28.97
N SER A 50 -25.38 4.20 -29.05
CA SER A 50 -26.26 4.19 -27.88
C SER A 50 -26.25 2.83 -27.15
N GLN A 51 -26.27 1.71 -27.88
CA GLN A 51 -26.13 0.37 -27.30
C GLN A 51 -24.78 0.23 -26.56
N ALA A 52 -23.67 0.63 -27.19
CA ALA A 52 -22.36 0.53 -26.58
C ALA A 52 -22.22 1.39 -25.31
N TYR A 53 -22.84 2.58 -25.30
CA TYR A 53 -22.90 3.46 -24.14
C TYR A 53 -23.63 2.82 -22.95
N ASP A 54 -24.80 2.23 -23.19
CA ASP A 54 -25.58 1.57 -22.14
C ASP A 54 -24.84 0.36 -21.56
N LEU A 55 -24.19 -0.44 -22.42
CA LEU A 55 -23.32 -1.54 -21.99
C LEU A 55 -22.14 -1.02 -21.16
N ALA A 56 -21.46 0.03 -21.61
CA ALA A 56 -20.33 0.62 -20.89
C ALA A 56 -20.71 1.06 -19.47
N ARG A 57 -21.84 1.75 -19.32
CA ARG A 57 -22.33 2.15 -17.99
C ARG A 57 -22.69 0.97 -17.11
N THR A 58 -23.30 -0.06 -17.69
CA THR A 58 -23.69 -1.27 -16.97
C THR A 58 -22.45 -2.03 -16.49
N GLY A 59 -21.48 -2.28 -17.37
CA GLY A 59 -20.23 -2.94 -17.02
C GLY A 59 -19.42 -2.16 -15.99
N LEU A 60 -19.35 -0.82 -16.11
CA LEU A 60 -18.67 0.03 -15.13
C LEU A 60 -19.35 0.02 -13.75
N GLY A 61 -20.62 -0.38 -13.66
CA GLY A 61 -21.31 -0.59 -12.39
C GLY A 61 -20.57 -1.55 -11.45
N HIS A 62 -19.95 -2.61 -11.99
CA HIS A 62 -19.19 -3.58 -11.20
C HIS A 62 -17.97 -2.97 -10.50
N PHE A 63 -17.25 -2.07 -11.18
CA PHE A 63 -16.16 -1.29 -10.57
C PHE A 63 -16.67 -0.47 -9.37
N PHE A 64 -17.81 0.20 -9.50
CA PHE A 64 -18.34 1.03 -8.42
C PHE A 64 -18.95 0.22 -7.26
N ASP A 65 -19.45 -0.98 -7.55
CA ASP A 65 -19.94 -1.90 -6.52
C ASP A 65 -18.81 -2.37 -5.61
N ASP A 66 -17.60 -2.48 -6.17
CA ASP A 66 -16.39 -2.83 -5.43
C ASP A 66 -15.64 -1.61 -4.87
N LEU A 67 -15.71 -0.43 -5.49
CA LEU A 67 -15.07 0.76 -4.93
C LEU A 67 -15.64 1.10 -3.55
N GLY A 68 -14.77 1.04 -2.55
CA GLY A 68 -15.12 1.23 -1.16
C GLY A 68 -15.44 2.66 -0.77
N ARG A 69 -16.15 2.83 0.35
CA ARG A 69 -16.48 4.17 0.89
C ARG A 69 -15.25 5.01 1.19
N GLU A 70 -14.16 4.36 1.57
CA GLU A 70 -12.88 5.00 1.88
C GLU A 70 -12.05 5.27 0.63
N GLY A 71 -12.45 4.74 -0.54
CA GLY A 71 -11.82 5.02 -1.83
C GLY A 71 -10.47 4.34 -2.08
N GLY A 72 -10.10 3.33 -1.29
CA GLY A 72 -8.88 2.55 -1.49
C GLY A 72 -8.95 1.67 -2.74
N TRP A 73 -7.78 1.34 -3.30
CA TRP A 73 -7.63 0.47 -4.47
C TRP A 73 -6.58 -0.62 -4.21
N ASP A 74 -6.98 -1.87 -4.33
CA ASP A 74 -6.20 -3.06 -3.96
C ASP A 74 -5.17 -3.48 -5.02
N GLU A 75 -5.30 -3.08 -6.29
CA GLU A 75 -4.25 -3.26 -7.31
C GLU A 75 -3.08 -2.24 -7.20
N GLY A 76 -3.15 -1.33 -6.23
CA GLY A 76 -2.13 -0.31 -5.96
C GLY A 76 -2.20 0.94 -6.84
N LEU A 77 -1.32 1.91 -6.54
CA LEU A 77 -1.40 3.29 -7.05
C LEU A 77 -1.28 3.39 -8.57
N GLY A 78 -0.41 2.60 -9.19
CA GLY A 78 -0.22 2.64 -10.65
C GLY A 78 -1.50 2.27 -11.41
N TYR A 79 -2.14 1.16 -11.02
CA TYR A 79 -3.37 0.68 -11.64
C TYR A 79 -4.57 1.55 -11.29
N TRP A 80 -4.64 2.02 -10.03
CA TRP A 80 -5.64 3.00 -9.61
C TRP A 80 -5.65 4.22 -10.53
N GLY A 81 -4.50 4.87 -10.69
CA GLY A 81 -4.42 6.10 -11.48
C GLY A 81 -4.59 5.87 -12.98
N TYR A 82 -4.26 4.67 -13.48
CA TYR A 82 -4.58 4.25 -14.84
C TYR A 82 -6.09 4.13 -15.04
N ALA A 83 -6.80 3.41 -14.16
CA ALA A 83 -8.25 3.23 -14.21
C ALA A 83 -8.99 4.55 -14.05
N LEU A 84 -8.68 5.32 -13.00
CA LEU A 84 -9.38 6.56 -12.67
C LEU A 84 -9.25 7.62 -13.78
N ARG A 85 -8.15 7.65 -14.52
CA ARG A 85 -8.02 8.51 -15.71
C ARG A 85 -9.18 8.31 -16.67
N TYR A 86 -9.51 7.07 -17.03
CA TYR A 86 -10.57 6.78 -17.99
C TYR A 86 -11.96 7.02 -17.41
N VAL A 87 -12.17 6.61 -16.15
CA VAL A 87 -13.45 6.83 -15.44
C VAL A 87 -13.77 8.32 -15.37
N LEU A 88 -12.81 9.16 -15.00
CA LEU A 88 -13.00 10.61 -14.89
C LEU A 88 -13.24 11.27 -16.24
N LEU A 89 -12.51 10.88 -17.29
CA LEU A 89 -12.72 11.42 -18.63
C LEU A 89 -14.09 11.01 -19.20
N PHE A 90 -14.56 9.79 -18.92
CA PHE A 90 -15.89 9.36 -19.33
C PHE A 90 -16.99 10.10 -18.55
N GLY A 91 -16.79 10.28 -17.23
CA GLY A 91 -17.69 11.10 -16.40
C GLY A 91 -17.76 12.56 -16.86
N LEU A 92 -16.61 13.18 -17.17
CA LEU A 92 -16.55 14.53 -17.72
C LEU A 92 -17.31 14.65 -19.06
N ALA A 93 -17.20 13.65 -19.93
CA ALA A 93 -17.93 13.63 -21.20
C ALA A 93 -19.44 13.48 -20.99
N CYS A 94 -19.88 12.64 -20.04
CA CYS A 94 -21.30 12.51 -19.69
C CYS A 94 -21.87 13.81 -19.13
N ASP A 95 -21.13 14.49 -18.25
CA ASP A 95 -21.51 15.80 -17.72
C ASP A 95 -21.62 16.84 -18.85
N GLY A 96 -20.58 16.97 -19.67
CA GLY A 96 -20.54 18.00 -20.72
C GLY A 96 -21.51 17.79 -21.88
N LEU A 97 -21.86 16.54 -22.23
CA LEU A 97 -22.71 16.22 -23.37
C LEU A 97 -24.16 15.91 -22.99
N LEU A 98 -24.38 15.32 -21.81
CA LEU A 98 -25.67 14.79 -21.39
C LEU A 98 -26.20 15.41 -20.08
N ASP A 99 -25.44 16.31 -19.44
CA ASP A 99 -25.77 16.85 -18.11
C ASP A 99 -25.95 15.73 -17.05
N ASP A 100 -25.15 14.65 -17.16
CA ASP A 100 -25.20 13.49 -16.25
C ASP A 100 -23.87 13.28 -15.50
N GLN A 101 -23.87 13.64 -14.21
CA GLN A 101 -22.73 13.49 -13.31
C GLN A 101 -22.76 12.20 -12.46
N LYS A 102 -23.68 11.26 -12.73
CA LYS A 102 -23.85 10.06 -11.89
C LYS A 102 -22.58 9.24 -11.73
N LEU A 103 -21.79 9.08 -12.80
CA LEU A 103 -20.54 8.31 -12.77
C LEU A 103 -19.52 8.93 -11.80
N LEU A 104 -19.48 10.25 -11.70
CA LEU A 104 -18.57 10.97 -10.82
C LEU A 104 -19.03 10.86 -9.36
N HIS A 105 -20.34 10.82 -9.11
CA HIS A 105 -20.92 10.82 -7.76
C HIS A 105 -21.19 9.41 -7.19
N HIS A 106 -20.59 8.36 -7.77
CA HIS A 106 -20.66 7.02 -7.18
C HIS A 106 -19.92 6.93 -5.84
N ARG A 107 -20.27 5.90 -5.07
CA ARG A 107 -19.65 5.62 -3.76
C ARG A 107 -18.12 5.54 -3.90
N GLY A 108 -17.39 6.18 -2.99
CA GLY A 108 -15.94 6.13 -2.94
C GLY A 108 -15.21 7.11 -3.86
N MET A 109 -15.86 7.66 -4.90
CA MET A 109 -15.22 8.57 -5.86
C MET A 109 -14.69 9.85 -5.24
N VAL A 110 -15.34 10.38 -4.20
CA VAL A 110 -14.86 11.56 -3.48
C VAL A 110 -13.59 11.23 -2.69
N GLU A 111 -13.60 10.11 -1.97
CA GLU A 111 -12.53 9.73 -1.04
C GLU A 111 -11.33 9.08 -1.74
N THR A 112 -11.53 8.52 -2.95
CA THR A 112 -10.46 7.83 -3.69
C THR A 112 -9.32 8.75 -4.08
N GLY A 113 -9.58 10.05 -4.22
CA GLY A 113 -8.54 11.04 -4.45
C GLY A 113 -7.55 11.21 -3.29
N LEU A 114 -7.93 10.80 -2.07
CA LEU A 114 -7.02 10.82 -0.91
C LEU A 114 -6.07 9.62 -0.89
N PHE A 115 -6.43 8.51 -1.55
CA PHE A 115 -5.62 7.29 -1.60
C PHE A 115 -4.16 7.54 -2.03
N PRO A 116 -3.87 8.22 -3.17
CA PRO A 116 -2.49 8.53 -3.54
C PRO A 116 -1.79 9.44 -2.54
N ILE A 117 -2.50 10.36 -1.86
CA ILE A 117 -1.88 11.28 -0.91
C ILE A 117 -1.33 10.50 0.29
N TYR A 118 -2.10 9.54 0.81
CA TYR A 118 -1.68 8.69 1.92
C TYR A 118 -0.56 7.71 1.55
N PHE A 119 -0.57 7.14 0.33
CA PHE A 119 0.42 6.13 -0.09
C PHE A 119 1.54 6.67 -0.99
N SER A 120 1.68 8.00 -1.11
CA SER A 120 2.85 8.62 -1.73
C SER A 120 3.36 9.85 -0.95
N PRO A 121 3.63 9.69 0.35
CA PRO A 121 4.15 10.78 1.18
C PRO A 121 5.45 11.32 0.61
N ASN A 122 5.64 12.65 0.69
CA ASN A 122 6.80 13.33 0.14
C ASN A 122 7.02 13.06 -1.37
N GLY A 123 5.96 12.71 -2.11
CA GLY A 123 6.01 12.37 -3.53
C GLY A 123 6.69 11.03 -3.83
N ARG A 124 6.93 10.19 -2.81
CA ARG A 124 7.53 8.86 -2.97
C ARG A 124 6.47 7.78 -2.76
N PRO A 125 6.15 6.96 -3.77
CA PRO A 125 5.19 5.88 -3.60
C PRO A 125 5.66 4.87 -2.55
N ALA A 126 4.75 4.54 -1.64
CA ALA A 126 4.80 3.46 -0.66
C ALA A 126 3.56 2.56 -0.85
N SER A 127 3.38 2.11 -2.09
CA SER A 127 2.26 1.27 -2.55
C SER A 127 2.70 -0.17 -2.70
N PHE A 128 1.74 -1.09 -2.65
CA PHE A 128 1.94 -2.51 -2.87
C PHE A 128 1.43 -2.93 -4.26
N GLY A 129 1.73 -4.17 -4.64
CA GLY A 129 1.40 -4.72 -5.95
C GLY A 129 2.41 -4.33 -7.03
N ASP A 130 2.14 -4.73 -8.26
CA ASP A 130 3.09 -4.67 -9.37
C ASP A 130 3.65 -3.25 -9.64
N SER A 131 2.83 -2.21 -9.48
CA SER A 131 3.20 -0.86 -9.92
C SER A 131 3.10 0.18 -8.79
N ALA A 132 4.13 0.22 -7.95
CA ALA A 132 4.38 1.33 -7.02
C ALA A 132 4.97 2.55 -7.76
N LYS A 133 4.29 3.02 -8.81
CA LYS A 133 4.67 4.22 -9.57
C LYS A 133 3.63 5.32 -9.37
N MET A 134 4.12 6.56 -9.28
CA MET A 134 3.30 7.77 -9.33
C MET A 134 3.49 8.43 -10.69
N PRO A 135 2.77 8.02 -11.75
CA PRO A 135 2.83 8.74 -13.00
C PRO A 135 2.17 10.11 -12.86
N LEU A 136 2.42 11.01 -13.81
CA LEU A 136 1.64 12.22 -13.95
C LEU A 136 0.14 11.89 -14.07
N HIS A 137 -0.68 12.56 -13.26
CA HIS A 137 -2.11 12.28 -13.15
C HIS A 137 -2.98 13.51 -13.44
N GLY A 138 -2.85 14.11 -14.63
CA GLY A 138 -3.56 15.34 -14.99
C GLY A 138 -5.09 15.24 -14.92
N ALA A 139 -5.65 14.06 -15.20
CA ALA A 139 -7.10 13.83 -15.07
C ALA A 139 -7.62 13.97 -13.62
N LEU A 140 -6.77 13.79 -12.60
CA LEU A 140 -7.21 13.82 -11.20
C LEU A 140 -7.59 15.22 -10.72
N TYR A 141 -7.21 16.30 -11.42
CA TYR A 141 -7.75 17.63 -11.14
C TYR A 141 -9.29 17.67 -11.26
N LEU A 142 -9.90 16.73 -11.99
CA LEU A 142 -11.36 16.59 -12.01
C LEU A 142 -11.94 16.22 -10.64
N LEU A 143 -11.23 15.42 -9.82
CA LEU A 143 -11.68 15.12 -8.47
C LEU A 143 -11.74 16.40 -7.62
N ALA A 144 -10.73 17.27 -7.74
CA ALA A 144 -10.75 18.58 -7.07
C ALA A 144 -11.89 19.46 -7.60
N ARG A 145 -12.08 19.51 -8.92
CA ARG A 145 -13.12 20.33 -9.57
C ARG A 145 -14.54 19.91 -9.18
N TYR A 146 -14.83 18.62 -9.11
CA TYR A 146 -16.17 18.11 -8.81
C TYR A 146 -16.47 18.02 -7.31
N PHE A 147 -15.46 17.89 -6.44
CA PHE A 147 -15.68 17.59 -5.03
C PHE A 147 -15.09 18.60 -4.04
N ASP A 148 -14.54 19.73 -4.53
CA ASP A 148 -13.92 20.77 -3.69
C ASP A 148 -12.87 20.20 -2.72
N ARG A 149 -12.01 19.33 -3.27
CA ARG A 149 -10.93 18.65 -2.55
C ARG A 149 -9.60 19.33 -2.83
N ASP A 150 -9.35 20.44 -2.15
CA ASP A 150 -8.11 21.23 -2.26
C ASP A 150 -6.85 20.39 -1.94
N GLU A 151 -6.99 19.30 -1.16
CA GLU A 151 -5.92 18.35 -0.84
C GLU A 151 -5.32 17.69 -2.09
N ILE A 152 -6.18 17.38 -3.06
CA ILE A 152 -5.78 16.72 -4.31
C ILE A 152 -4.98 17.69 -5.17
N THR A 153 -5.45 18.93 -5.31
CA THR A 153 -4.72 19.98 -6.03
C THR A 153 -3.38 20.25 -5.36
N TRP A 154 -3.35 20.38 -4.02
CA TRP A 154 -2.11 20.56 -3.28
C TRP A 154 -1.10 19.44 -3.57
N TRP A 155 -1.54 18.18 -3.49
CA TRP A 155 -0.66 17.03 -3.68
C TRP A 155 -0.15 16.93 -5.12
N LEU A 156 -1.03 17.16 -6.11
CA LEU A 156 -0.66 17.17 -7.53
C LEU A 156 0.37 18.28 -7.83
N ASP A 157 0.09 19.52 -7.43
CA ASP A 157 0.98 20.67 -7.65
C ASP A 157 2.32 20.51 -6.91
N THR A 158 2.28 19.91 -5.71
CA THR A 158 3.47 19.74 -4.89
C THR A 158 4.36 18.62 -5.40
N TYR A 159 3.82 17.47 -5.82
CA TYR A 159 4.64 16.27 -6.06
C TYR A 159 4.59 15.73 -7.48
N SER A 160 3.46 15.84 -8.19
CA SER A 160 3.30 15.17 -9.48
C SER A 160 4.07 15.84 -10.62
N PHE A 161 4.48 17.09 -10.47
CA PHE A 161 5.18 17.86 -11.52
C PHE A 161 6.64 18.22 -11.14
N GLN A 162 7.24 17.52 -10.17
CA GLN A 162 8.62 17.79 -9.73
C GLN A 162 9.70 17.02 -10.50
N HIS A 163 9.36 16.35 -11.60
CA HIS A 163 10.32 15.66 -12.46
C HIS A 163 10.14 16.07 -13.93
N ASP A 164 11.17 15.82 -14.74
CA ASP A 164 11.08 16.02 -16.19
C ASP A 164 10.00 15.12 -16.78
N VAL A 165 9.10 15.72 -17.57
CA VAL A 165 8.01 15.00 -18.23
C VAL A 165 8.57 14.20 -19.40
N THR A 166 8.36 12.89 -19.37
CA THR A 166 8.77 12.00 -20.46
C THR A 166 7.72 11.94 -21.58
N THR A 167 8.09 11.40 -22.75
CA THR A 167 7.19 11.27 -23.90
C THR A 167 5.95 10.43 -23.61
N THR A 168 6.03 9.46 -22.70
CA THR A 168 4.90 8.63 -22.26
C THR A 168 3.92 9.40 -21.37
N GLU A 169 4.32 10.56 -20.85
CA GLU A 169 3.54 11.35 -19.89
C GLU A 169 2.95 12.64 -20.49
N TRP A 170 3.31 12.98 -21.74
CA TRP A 170 2.80 14.19 -22.41
C TRP A 170 1.28 14.31 -22.40
N SER A 171 0.57 13.20 -22.57
CA SER A 171 -0.89 13.21 -22.53
C SER A 171 -1.45 13.61 -21.16
N GLN A 172 -0.76 13.22 -20.08
CA GLN A 172 -1.16 13.57 -18.72
C GLN A 172 -0.78 15.01 -18.38
N ALA A 173 0.38 15.48 -18.83
CA ALA A 173 0.76 16.89 -18.72
C ALA A 173 -0.22 17.80 -19.48
N GLY A 174 -0.65 17.41 -20.68
CA GLY A 174 -1.68 18.13 -21.43
C GLY A 174 -3.01 18.18 -20.70
N LEU A 175 -3.46 17.06 -20.12
CA LEU A 175 -4.65 17.03 -19.27
C LEU A 175 -4.51 17.92 -18.04
N ALA A 176 -3.34 17.93 -17.40
CA ALA A 176 -3.08 18.80 -16.26
C ALA A 176 -3.26 20.28 -16.64
N LEU A 177 -2.67 20.73 -17.76
CA LEU A 177 -2.82 22.10 -18.25
C LEU A 177 -4.28 22.47 -18.57
N LEU A 178 -5.09 21.52 -19.03
CA LEU A 178 -6.49 21.74 -19.39
C LEU A 178 -7.43 21.70 -18.19
N LEU A 179 -7.10 20.93 -17.16
CA LEU A 179 -8.00 20.59 -16.06
C LEU A 179 -7.59 21.23 -14.73
N HIS A 180 -6.38 21.79 -14.64
CA HIS A 180 -5.94 22.54 -13.48
C HIS A 180 -6.93 23.67 -13.17
N PRO A 181 -7.33 23.87 -11.91
CA PRO A 181 -8.26 24.93 -11.56
C PRO A 181 -7.65 26.32 -11.81
N ASP A 182 -8.36 27.18 -12.55
CA ASP A 182 -7.97 28.54 -12.99
C ASP A 182 -7.60 29.56 -11.88
N SER A 183 -7.44 29.14 -10.61
CA SER A 183 -7.18 30.05 -9.49
C SER A 183 -5.70 30.09 -9.09
N PRO A 184 -4.90 31.05 -9.60
CA PRO A 184 -3.51 31.26 -9.16
C PRO A 184 -3.38 31.81 -7.73
N GLN A 185 -4.48 31.97 -6.98
CA GLN A 185 -4.51 32.66 -5.69
C GLN A 185 -4.80 31.77 -4.47
N LYS A 186 -5.24 30.53 -4.66
CA LYS A 186 -5.20 29.54 -3.60
C LYS A 186 -3.89 28.76 -3.78
N THR A 187 -2.82 29.16 -3.08
CA THR A 187 -1.90 28.12 -2.63
C THR A 187 -2.75 27.16 -1.81
N ALA A 188 -3.08 26.00 -2.38
CA ALA A 188 -3.91 25.02 -1.70
C ALA A 188 -3.29 24.81 -0.31
N LYS A 189 -4.11 24.97 0.74
CA LYS A 189 -3.63 24.80 2.10
C LYS A 189 -3.12 23.36 2.21
N ALA A 190 -1.99 23.17 2.88
CA ALA A 190 -1.52 21.83 3.23
C ALA A 190 -2.69 21.01 3.81
N PRO A 191 -2.93 19.78 3.31
CA PRO A 191 -4.12 19.03 3.67
C PRO A 191 -4.09 18.65 5.15
N GLU A 192 -5.25 18.76 5.81
CA GLU A 192 -5.43 18.29 7.18
C GLU A 192 -5.79 16.80 7.14
N LEU A 193 -4.76 15.96 7.10
CA LEU A 193 -4.91 14.51 7.01
C LEU A 193 -4.86 13.86 8.40
N GLU A 194 -5.59 12.77 8.54
CA GLU A 194 -5.56 11.95 9.75
C GLU A 194 -4.18 11.28 9.89
N PRO A 195 -3.54 11.31 11.08
CA PRO A 195 -2.23 10.68 11.26
C PRO A 195 -2.23 9.16 11.01
N VAL A 196 -3.38 8.51 11.16
CA VAL A 196 -3.60 7.10 10.79
C VAL A 196 -4.84 7.02 9.92
N LYS A 197 -4.68 6.55 8.69
CA LYS A 197 -5.78 6.29 7.77
C LYS A 197 -5.80 4.81 7.44
N VAL A 198 -6.94 4.17 7.71
CA VAL A 198 -7.21 2.79 7.34
C VAL A 198 -8.15 2.79 6.13
N PHE A 199 -7.87 1.91 5.18
CA PHE A 199 -8.76 1.56 4.07
C PHE A 199 -9.18 0.11 4.29
N HIS A 200 -10.24 -0.07 5.06
CA HIS A 200 -10.65 -1.36 5.61
C HIS A 200 -11.00 -2.37 4.53
N GLN A 201 -11.65 -1.93 3.46
CA GLN A 201 -12.08 -2.83 2.39
C GLN A 201 -10.91 -3.50 1.68
N ILE A 202 -9.78 -2.78 1.52
CA ILE A 202 -8.59 -3.33 0.87
C ILE A 202 -7.56 -3.84 1.90
N GLY A 203 -7.81 -3.68 3.20
CA GLY A 203 -6.91 -4.11 4.26
C GLY A 203 -5.57 -3.37 4.29
N TRP A 204 -5.55 -2.07 3.98
CA TRP A 204 -4.33 -1.24 4.00
C TRP A 204 -4.42 -0.15 5.06
N ALA A 205 -3.27 0.29 5.57
CA ALA A 205 -3.17 1.43 6.45
C ALA A 205 -1.95 2.30 6.13
N ALA A 206 -2.13 3.62 6.27
CA ALA A 206 -1.08 4.61 6.23
C ALA A 206 -0.97 5.27 7.61
N MET A 207 0.24 5.35 8.14
CA MET A 207 0.53 5.89 9.47
C MET A 207 1.71 6.84 9.40
N ALA A 208 1.52 8.06 9.90
CA ALA A 208 2.49 9.13 9.85
C ALA A 208 2.62 9.84 11.20
N ASP A 209 3.79 10.40 11.45
CA ASP A 209 4.00 11.28 12.60
C ASP A 209 3.30 12.63 12.42
N ASN A 210 3.42 13.20 11.22
CA ASN A 210 2.72 14.40 10.80
C ASN A 210 2.32 14.33 9.31
N TRP A 211 1.43 15.24 8.92
CA TRP A 211 1.07 15.48 7.52
C TRP A 211 1.20 16.97 7.20
N PRO A 212 1.45 17.33 5.93
CA PRO A 212 1.48 16.46 4.75
C PRO A 212 2.87 16.00 4.29
N ALA A 213 3.91 16.32 5.05
CA ALA A 213 5.31 16.03 4.73
C ALA A 213 5.95 15.26 5.91
N PRO A 214 5.58 13.98 6.12
CA PRO A 214 6.04 13.21 7.27
C PRO A 214 7.55 13.05 7.28
N GLU A 215 8.15 13.15 8.47
CA GLU A 215 9.53 12.72 8.70
C GLU A 215 9.61 11.22 8.97
N PHE A 216 8.50 10.62 9.41
CA PHE A 216 8.44 9.21 9.78
C PHE A 216 7.08 8.63 9.35
N TYR A 217 7.11 7.74 8.37
CA TYR A 217 5.91 7.21 7.74
C TYR A 217 5.99 5.69 7.57
N VAL A 218 4.83 5.03 7.68
CA VAL A 218 4.67 3.59 7.46
C VAL A 218 3.41 3.31 6.65
N ALA A 219 3.56 2.46 5.63
CA ALA A 219 2.44 1.80 4.95
C ALA A 219 2.36 0.34 5.41
N ALA A 220 1.16 -0.19 5.60
CA ALA A 220 0.92 -1.59 5.94
C ALA A 220 -0.15 -2.20 5.03
N LYS A 221 0.05 -3.45 4.60
CA LYS A 221 -0.91 -4.23 3.82
C LYS A 221 -1.15 -5.60 4.44
N THR A 222 -2.40 -6.02 4.51
CA THR A 222 -2.80 -7.40 4.84
C THR A 222 -4.04 -7.87 4.06
N GLY A 223 -4.45 -7.13 3.01
CA GLY A 223 -5.74 -7.29 2.33
C GLY A 223 -6.00 -8.61 1.62
N ASP A 224 -6.51 -8.56 0.40
CA ASP A 224 -6.80 -9.74 -0.41
C ASP A 224 -5.61 -10.06 -1.34
N LEU A 225 -5.11 -11.30 -1.31
CA LEU A 225 -4.08 -11.76 -2.23
C LEU A 225 -4.63 -12.31 -3.55
N ALA A 226 -5.94 -12.59 -3.62
CA ALA A 226 -6.61 -13.04 -4.83
C ALA A 226 -6.93 -11.89 -5.80
N THR A 227 -6.79 -10.64 -5.36
CA THR A 227 -6.94 -9.45 -6.21
C THR A 227 -5.90 -9.47 -7.34
N SER A 228 -6.31 -8.95 -8.50
CA SER A 228 -5.40 -8.72 -9.63
C SER A 228 -4.18 -7.89 -9.22
N HIS A 229 -2.99 -8.26 -9.70
CA HIS A 229 -1.72 -7.58 -9.39
C HIS A 229 -1.28 -7.57 -7.91
N ALA A 230 -1.98 -8.31 -7.02
CA ALA A 230 -1.51 -8.52 -5.65
C ALA A 230 -0.28 -9.43 -5.61
N GLN A 231 0.62 -9.19 -4.65
CA GLN A 231 1.81 -10.01 -4.40
C GLN A 231 1.61 -10.82 -3.12
N HIS A 232 2.46 -11.79 -2.81
CA HIS A 232 2.32 -12.63 -1.61
C HIS A 232 2.86 -11.91 -0.36
N ASP A 233 2.28 -10.77 -0.02
CA ASP A 233 2.84 -9.76 0.87
C ASP A 233 1.95 -9.50 2.11
N MET A 234 1.34 -10.55 2.68
CA MET A 234 0.47 -10.38 3.85
C MET A 234 1.22 -9.80 5.04
N ASN A 235 0.58 -8.88 5.77
CA ASN A 235 1.19 -8.07 6.83
C ASN A 235 2.50 -7.35 6.42
N SER A 236 2.77 -7.14 5.13
CA SER A 236 3.96 -6.44 4.68
C SER A 236 3.93 -4.96 5.07
N LEU A 237 5.10 -4.40 5.38
CA LEU A 237 5.28 -2.99 5.69
C LEU A 237 6.21 -2.31 4.69
N GLN A 238 6.00 -1.02 4.47
CA GLN A 238 7.00 -0.12 3.88
C GLN A 238 7.19 1.08 4.80
N MET A 239 8.38 1.67 4.78
CA MET A 239 8.72 2.72 5.74
C MET A 239 9.58 3.80 5.11
N GLN A 240 9.23 5.05 5.40
CA GLN A 240 9.99 6.23 5.00
C GLN A 240 10.54 6.96 6.23
N VAL A 241 11.77 7.46 6.12
CA VAL A 241 12.41 8.33 7.10
C VAL A 241 12.99 9.53 6.37
N ASP A 242 12.62 10.75 6.79
CA ASP A 242 13.09 12.01 6.22
C ASP A 242 12.95 12.07 4.68
N GLY A 243 11.81 11.57 4.16
CA GLY A 243 11.51 11.53 2.73
C GLY A 243 12.21 10.42 1.93
N GLU A 244 13.00 9.56 2.58
CA GLU A 244 13.68 8.43 1.94
C GLU A 244 13.07 7.08 2.35
N MET A 245 12.81 6.19 1.38
CA MET A 245 12.29 4.84 1.64
C MET A 245 13.40 3.98 2.24
N MET A 246 13.20 3.55 3.48
CA MET A 246 14.16 2.75 4.25
C MET A 246 13.78 1.26 4.29
N LEU A 247 12.49 0.95 4.37
CA LEU A 247 11.96 -0.40 4.12
C LEU A 247 11.13 -0.34 2.84
N VAL A 248 11.46 -1.18 1.87
CA VAL A 248 10.97 -1.08 0.50
C VAL A 248 10.19 -2.31 0.10
N ASP A 249 9.27 -2.13 -0.84
CA ASP A 249 8.76 -3.21 -1.67
C ASP A 249 9.45 -3.16 -3.05
N LEU A 250 9.67 -4.32 -3.65
CA LEU A 250 10.41 -4.42 -4.92
C LEU A 250 9.52 -4.10 -6.13
N GLY A 251 8.21 -4.26 -6.01
CA GLY A 251 7.24 -4.12 -7.10
C GLY A 251 7.45 -5.12 -8.23
N HIS A 252 7.09 -4.75 -9.45
CA HIS A 252 7.20 -5.63 -10.62
C HIS A 252 8.67 -5.82 -11.10
N PRO A 253 9.08 -7.06 -11.43
CA PRO A 253 10.37 -7.37 -12.05
C PRO A 253 10.43 -6.79 -13.47
N PRO A 254 11.44 -6.02 -13.85
CA PRO A 254 11.44 -5.37 -15.15
C PRO A 254 11.75 -6.40 -16.27
N ASP A 255 11.02 -6.31 -17.38
CA ASP A 255 11.19 -7.12 -18.62
C ASP A 255 10.72 -8.59 -18.66
N GLU A 256 9.85 -9.03 -17.76
CA GLU A 256 9.43 -10.45 -17.71
C GLU A 256 8.34 -10.87 -18.74
N GLY A 257 8.02 -9.98 -19.70
CA GLY A 257 7.16 -10.31 -20.85
C GLY A 257 5.77 -10.84 -20.47
N SER A 258 5.23 -11.73 -21.31
CA SER A 258 3.90 -12.32 -21.09
C SER A 258 3.85 -13.34 -19.95
N ASP A 259 4.99 -13.93 -19.58
CA ASP A 259 5.05 -15.01 -18.59
C ASP A 259 4.70 -14.49 -17.19
N TYR A 260 5.02 -13.23 -16.91
CA TYR A 260 4.62 -12.54 -15.69
C TYR A 260 3.10 -12.48 -15.50
N PHE A 261 2.34 -12.29 -16.58
CA PHE A 261 0.87 -12.24 -16.54
C PHE A 261 0.23 -13.61 -16.79
N SER A 262 0.99 -14.70 -16.60
CA SER A 262 0.55 -16.07 -16.79
C SER A 262 0.46 -16.83 -15.46
N LEU A 263 0.11 -18.12 -15.51
CA LEU A 263 0.14 -19.01 -14.34
C LEU A 263 1.55 -19.19 -13.74
N ALA A 264 2.61 -18.79 -14.46
CA ALA A 264 3.98 -18.81 -13.96
C ALA A 264 4.30 -17.66 -12.97
N ARG A 265 3.39 -16.69 -12.79
CA ARG A 265 3.60 -15.49 -11.97
C ARG A 265 4.14 -15.76 -10.56
N GLY A 266 3.64 -16.80 -9.88
CA GLY A 266 4.12 -17.14 -8.52
C GLY A 266 5.60 -17.57 -8.45
N GLY A 267 6.24 -17.87 -9.58
CA GLY A 267 7.64 -18.25 -9.66
C GLY A 267 8.63 -17.09 -9.56
N PHE A 268 8.18 -15.85 -9.81
CA PHE A 268 9.05 -14.66 -9.76
C PHE A 268 9.39 -14.31 -8.31
N TYR A 269 10.61 -13.83 -8.10
CA TYR A 269 11.11 -13.56 -6.75
C TYR A 269 10.27 -12.49 -6.06
N GLU A 270 10.00 -11.40 -6.78
CA GLU A 270 9.26 -10.21 -6.36
C GLU A 270 7.78 -10.46 -6.05
N ILE A 271 7.28 -11.67 -6.37
CA ILE A 271 5.92 -12.07 -6.03
C ILE A 271 5.87 -12.82 -4.70
N GLN A 272 6.98 -13.46 -4.30
CA GLN A 272 7.02 -14.39 -3.18
C GLN A 272 7.14 -13.66 -1.85
N ALA A 273 6.52 -14.20 -0.80
CA ALA A 273 6.54 -13.64 0.56
C ALA A 273 7.94 -13.35 1.10
N ARG A 274 8.92 -14.19 0.76
CA ARG A 274 10.34 -14.01 1.13
C ARG A 274 11.04 -12.79 0.49
N SER A 275 10.35 -12.05 -0.37
CA SER A 275 10.84 -10.81 -0.99
C SER A 275 10.15 -9.56 -0.42
N HIS A 276 9.23 -9.74 0.52
CA HIS A 276 8.48 -8.67 1.17
C HIS A 276 8.85 -8.56 2.65
N ASN A 277 8.56 -7.40 3.24
CA ASN A 277 8.80 -7.12 4.65
C ASN A 277 7.79 -7.85 5.55
N THR A 278 7.82 -9.18 5.56
CA THR A 278 6.84 -10.06 6.23
C THR A 278 7.52 -11.33 6.78
N ILE A 279 6.73 -12.36 7.10
CA ILE A 279 7.22 -13.67 7.55
C ILE A 279 6.86 -14.78 6.56
N VAL A 280 7.62 -15.87 6.63
CA VAL A 280 7.40 -17.14 5.93
C VAL A 280 7.46 -18.27 6.97
N VAL A 281 6.61 -19.29 6.81
CA VAL A 281 6.57 -20.46 7.71
C VAL A 281 6.85 -21.71 6.90
N ALA A 282 7.72 -22.58 7.41
CA ALA A 282 8.10 -23.85 6.80
C ALA A 282 8.61 -23.75 5.34
N GLU A 283 9.23 -22.63 4.98
CA GLU A 283 9.66 -22.30 3.60
C GLU A 283 8.50 -22.24 2.58
N GLU A 284 7.25 -22.22 3.05
CA GLU A 284 6.05 -22.13 2.22
C GLU A 284 5.63 -20.68 2.01
N ASP A 285 5.31 -20.35 0.76
CA ASP A 285 4.81 -19.02 0.40
C ASP A 285 3.43 -18.76 1.00
N HIS A 286 3.00 -17.49 1.02
CA HIS A 286 1.64 -17.19 1.46
C HIS A 286 0.62 -17.83 0.52
N ARG A 287 -0.51 -18.25 1.09
CA ARG A 287 -1.63 -18.76 0.31
C ARG A 287 -2.12 -17.68 -0.67
N PRO A 288 -2.21 -17.96 -1.99
CA PRO A 288 -2.66 -16.98 -2.97
C PRO A 288 -4.12 -16.52 -2.79
N ASP A 289 -4.93 -17.28 -2.05
CA ASP A 289 -6.32 -16.97 -1.72
C ASP A 289 -6.49 -16.36 -0.32
N ALA A 290 -5.39 -16.01 0.35
CA ALA A 290 -5.45 -15.45 1.68
C ALA A 290 -6.12 -14.07 1.67
N GLN A 291 -6.95 -13.85 2.69
CA GLN A 291 -7.61 -12.58 2.95
C GLN A 291 -7.32 -12.19 4.39
N GLY A 292 -6.88 -10.95 4.58
CA GLY A 292 -6.66 -10.39 5.90
C GLY A 292 -7.26 -9.01 6.02
N LEU A 293 -7.15 -8.44 7.22
CA LEU A 293 -7.78 -7.15 7.52
C LEU A 293 -7.11 -6.40 8.66
N ILE A 294 -7.31 -5.08 8.67
CA ILE A 294 -6.90 -4.22 9.77
C ILE A 294 -7.91 -4.36 10.91
N ARG A 295 -7.48 -4.89 12.06
CA ARG A 295 -8.34 -5.24 13.20
C ARG A 295 -8.64 -4.05 14.10
N ASP A 296 -7.64 -3.21 14.34
CA ASP A 296 -7.75 -2.01 15.18
C ASP A 296 -6.71 -0.97 14.74
N SER A 297 -6.99 0.29 15.03
CA SER A 297 -6.06 1.39 14.83
C SER A 297 -6.30 2.51 15.83
N ARG A 298 -5.22 3.21 16.22
CA ARG A 298 -5.28 4.35 17.15
C ARG A 298 -4.28 5.42 16.76
N ALA A 299 -4.69 6.68 16.88
CA ALA A 299 -3.83 7.84 16.78
C ALA A 299 -3.91 8.64 18.08
N GLY A 300 -2.84 8.62 18.89
CA GLY A 300 -2.74 9.37 20.14
C GLY A 300 -1.45 10.18 20.22
N ASP A 301 -1.37 11.18 21.08
CA ASP A 301 -0.27 12.15 21.09
C ASP A 301 1.13 11.56 21.35
N GLU A 302 1.19 10.41 22.02
CA GLU A 302 2.44 9.71 22.34
C GLU A 302 2.78 8.57 21.36
N TYR A 303 1.76 8.03 20.69
CA TYR A 303 1.94 6.91 19.77
C TYR A 303 0.81 6.80 18.73
N ARG A 304 1.14 6.18 17.60
CA ARG A 304 0.18 5.66 16.63
C ARG A 304 0.27 4.14 16.61
N TRP A 305 -0.85 3.46 16.34
CA TRP A 305 -0.91 2.00 16.38
C TRP A 305 -1.87 1.45 15.33
N VAL A 306 -1.47 0.36 14.68
CA VAL A 306 -2.30 -0.44 13.77
C VAL A 306 -2.08 -1.93 14.06
N VAL A 307 -3.13 -2.73 13.92
CA VAL A 307 -3.06 -4.20 13.98
C VAL A 307 -3.49 -4.80 12.66
N CYS A 308 -2.58 -5.50 11.99
CA CYS A 308 -2.84 -6.23 10.77
C CYS A 308 -3.03 -7.72 11.11
N ASP A 309 -4.05 -8.36 10.54
CA ASP A 309 -4.32 -9.78 10.71
C ASP A 309 -4.31 -10.47 9.35
N ALA A 310 -3.29 -11.29 9.13
CA ALA A 310 -3.11 -12.09 7.91
C ALA A 310 -3.85 -13.44 8.00
N GLU A 311 -4.64 -13.63 9.06
CA GLU A 311 -5.36 -14.86 9.36
C GLU A 311 -4.44 -16.09 9.24
N ASN A 312 -4.70 -16.95 8.26
CA ASN A 312 -3.96 -18.17 7.98
C ASN A 312 -3.14 -18.11 6.68
N ALA A 313 -2.70 -16.91 6.27
CA ALA A 313 -1.89 -16.72 5.07
C ALA A 313 -0.65 -17.61 5.01
N CYS A 314 -0.01 -17.86 6.16
CA CYS A 314 1.20 -18.67 6.26
C CYS A 314 0.93 -20.18 6.42
N GLY A 315 -0.27 -20.64 6.10
CA GLY A 315 -0.65 -22.07 6.13
C GLY A 315 -1.75 -22.41 7.12
N ASP A 316 -2.31 -23.61 6.98
CA ASP A 316 -3.48 -24.03 7.74
C ASP A 316 -3.19 -24.10 9.25
N GLY A 317 -4.00 -23.36 10.01
CA GLY A 317 -3.91 -23.29 11.47
C GLY A 317 -2.75 -22.43 12.01
N VAL A 318 -1.90 -21.88 11.13
CA VAL A 318 -0.96 -20.83 11.50
C VAL A 318 -1.74 -19.53 11.61
N ARG A 319 -1.60 -18.83 12.72
CA ARG A 319 -2.19 -17.51 12.88
C ARG A 319 -1.10 -16.45 12.92
N PHE A 320 -1.27 -15.38 12.14
CA PHE A 320 -0.30 -14.31 12.05
C PHE A 320 -0.95 -12.91 12.16
N LEU A 321 -0.68 -12.24 13.29
CA LEU A 321 -0.99 -10.82 13.45
C LEU A 321 0.28 -10.00 13.59
N ARG A 322 0.21 -8.75 13.14
CA ARG A 322 1.29 -7.79 13.23
C ARG A 322 0.80 -6.51 13.87
N HIS A 323 1.35 -6.17 15.02
CA HIS A 323 1.17 -4.89 15.68
C HIS A 323 2.25 -3.92 15.24
N VAL A 324 1.84 -2.76 14.77
CA VAL A 324 2.75 -1.70 14.29
C VAL A 324 2.53 -0.48 15.16
N VAL A 325 3.49 -0.14 16.02
CA VAL A 325 3.41 0.96 16.99
C VAL A 325 4.48 2.01 16.66
N MET A 326 4.05 3.18 16.18
CA MET A 326 4.93 4.33 15.98
C MET A 326 4.98 5.15 17.26
N LEU A 327 6.17 5.35 17.81
CA LEU A 327 6.41 6.17 18.99
C LEU A 327 6.73 7.60 18.59
N LEU A 328 6.06 8.55 19.24
CA LEU A 328 6.24 9.97 19.01
C LEU A 328 7.08 10.59 20.11
N ALA A 329 7.79 11.66 19.76
CA ALA A 329 8.54 12.46 20.71
C ALA A 329 7.60 13.22 21.65
N PRO A 330 7.80 13.17 22.97
CA PRO A 330 6.98 13.93 23.91
C PRO A 330 6.97 15.42 23.57
N GLY A 331 5.78 15.98 23.32
CA GLY A 331 5.56 17.40 23.07
C GLY A 331 5.87 17.91 21.65
N PHE A 332 6.36 17.07 20.74
CA PHE A 332 6.71 17.49 19.37
C PHE A 332 6.04 16.66 18.26
N SER A 333 5.30 15.59 18.60
CA SER A 333 4.63 14.67 17.66
C SER A 333 5.53 14.14 16.53
N THR A 334 6.85 14.25 16.65
CA THR A 334 7.82 13.74 15.67
C THR A 334 8.08 12.27 15.90
N GLY A 335 8.11 11.47 14.84
CA GLY A 335 8.37 10.04 14.92
C GLY A 335 9.78 9.76 15.41
N GLN A 336 9.91 8.91 16.43
CA GLN A 336 11.21 8.51 16.99
C GLN A 336 11.59 7.09 16.61
N SER A 337 10.66 6.16 16.79
CA SER A 337 10.88 4.76 16.50
C SER A 337 9.58 4.04 16.14
N LEU A 338 9.71 2.98 15.37
CA LEU A 338 8.67 2.03 15.05
C LEU A 338 8.94 0.73 15.81
N ILE A 339 7.93 0.19 16.48
CA ILE A 339 7.97 -1.12 17.10
C ILE A 339 6.99 -2.01 16.34
N VAL A 340 7.51 -3.12 15.82
CA VAL A 340 6.73 -4.16 15.15
C VAL A 340 6.75 -5.39 16.03
N LEU A 341 5.58 -5.89 16.40
CA LEU A 341 5.41 -7.16 17.12
C LEU A 341 4.58 -8.10 16.27
N ASP A 342 5.17 -9.24 15.89
CA ASP A 342 4.49 -10.33 15.22
C ASP A 342 3.97 -11.31 16.27
N GLU A 343 2.65 -11.42 16.38
CA GLU A 343 1.94 -12.37 17.22
C GLU A 343 1.62 -13.62 16.38
N LEU A 344 2.27 -14.74 16.73
CA LEU A 344 2.15 -16.00 16.01
C LEU A 344 1.55 -17.09 16.88
N ASN A 345 0.68 -17.91 16.29
CA ASN A 345 0.29 -19.18 16.87
C ASN A 345 0.46 -20.30 15.84
N LEU A 346 1.38 -21.22 16.09
CA LEU A 346 1.69 -22.35 15.20
C LEU A 346 1.18 -23.68 15.77
N PRO A 347 0.53 -24.54 14.95
CA PRO A 347 -0.01 -25.82 15.43
C PRO A 347 1.07 -26.89 15.66
N ARG A 348 2.26 -26.70 15.09
CA ARG A 348 3.41 -27.60 15.20
C ARG A 348 4.71 -26.81 15.25
N LEU A 349 5.82 -27.50 15.48
CA LEU A 349 7.15 -26.91 15.43
C LEU A 349 7.59 -26.76 13.97
N ASP A 350 7.68 -25.52 13.50
CA ASP A 350 8.15 -25.18 12.16
C ASP A 350 9.18 -24.04 12.22
N GLN A 351 10.04 -23.97 11.21
CA GLN A 351 10.91 -22.82 11.00
C GLN A 351 10.07 -21.63 10.54
N VAL A 352 10.29 -20.47 11.14
CA VAL A 352 9.69 -19.20 10.73
C VAL A 352 10.81 -18.21 10.43
N ASP A 353 10.70 -17.56 9.28
CA ASP A 353 11.65 -16.58 8.77
C ASP A 353 10.97 -15.22 8.67
N MET A 354 11.49 -14.21 9.36
CA MET A 354 11.06 -12.81 9.26
C MET A 354 12.06 -12.03 8.41
N PHE A 355 11.57 -11.22 7.47
CA PHE A 355 12.39 -10.47 6.52
C PHE A 355 12.18 -8.95 6.63
N TRP A 356 13.27 -8.20 6.43
CA TRP A 356 13.27 -6.76 6.27
C TRP A 356 14.17 -6.36 5.10
N HIS A 357 13.56 -5.87 4.02
CA HIS A 357 14.15 -5.51 2.73
C HIS A 357 14.39 -4.01 2.61
N THR A 358 15.51 -3.64 2.00
CA THR A 358 15.93 -2.24 1.83
C THR A 358 16.79 -2.04 0.59
N GLY A 359 16.66 -0.87 -0.04
CA GLY A 359 17.61 -0.40 -1.04
C GLY A 359 18.90 0.17 -0.42
N GLY A 360 18.89 0.49 0.88
CA GLY A 360 20.02 1.07 1.61
C GLY A 360 21.12 0.06 1.94
N LYS A 361 22.29 0.56 2.37
CA LYS A 361 23.38 -0.31 2.85
C LYS A 361 23.08 -0.78 4.28
N ILE A 362 23.24 -2.07 4.54
CA ILE A 362 23.07 -2.65 5.88
C ILE A 362 24.45 -2.84 6.54
N ASP A 363 24.56 -2.38 7.78
CA ASP A 363 25.61 -2.76 8.73
C ASP A 363 24.92 -3.48 9.90
N PHE A 364 25.20 -4.77 10.10
CA PHE A 364 24.44 -5.63 11.02
C PHE A 364 25.35 -6.54 11.83
N ASP A 365 25.13 -6.59 13.14
CA ASP A 365 25.80 -7.50 14.06
C ASP A 365 24.84 -8.63 14.46
N GLU A 366 25.06 -9.79 13.85
CA GLU A 366 24.28 -11.03 14.08
C GLU A 366 24.32 -11.51 15.54
N LYS A 367 25.31 -11.10 16.35
CA LYS A 367 25.41 -11.50 17.76
C LYS A 367 24.53 -10.66 18.66
N THR A 368 24.46 -9.36 18.40
CA THR A 368 23.63 -8.44 19.18
C THR A 368 22.24 -8.28 18.59
N LEU A 369 22.02 -8.78 17.37
CA LEU A 369 20.81 -8.59 16.57
C LEU A 369 20.46 -7.11 16.40
N THR A 370 21.49 -6.27 16.27
CA THR A 370 21.36 -4.82 16.04
C THR A 370 22.08 -4.40 14.78
N GLY A 371 21.59 -3.36 14.13
CA GLY A 371 22.20 -2.84 12.91
C GLY A 371 21.73 -1.44 12.54
N GLN A 372 22.20 -0.99 11.38
CA GLN A 372 21.83 0.27 10.78
C GLN A 372 21.67 0.12 9.27
N ILE A 373 20.57 0.64 8.74
CA ILE A 373 20.36 0.88 7.32
C ILE A 373 20.82 2.31 7.04
N THR A 374 21.74 2.48 6.09
CA THR A 374 22.22 3.78 5.61
C THR A 374 21.68 4.02 4.20
N GLY A 375 20.79 5.00 4.08
CA GLY A 375 20.32 5.54 2.82
C GLY A 375 21.23 6.66 2.29
N GLN A 376 20.73 7.43 1.33
CA GLN A 376 21.40 8.59 0.75
C GLN A 376 21.30 9.82 1.65
N VAL A 377 20.14 10.02 2.30
CA VAL A 377 19.86 11.17 3.17
C VAL A 377 19.51 10.76 4.59
N ALA A 378 18.96 9.56 4.79
CA ALA A 378 18.52 9.07 6.09
C ALA A 378 19.37 7.88 6.61
N ARG A 379 19.28 7.67 7.92
CA ARG A 379 19.80 6.48 8.60
C ARG A 379 18.73 5.91 9.51
N LEU A 380 18.63 4.60 9.56
CA LEU A 380 17.66 3.90 10.39
C LEU A 380 18.36 2.80 11.16
N ASN A 381 18.42 2.94 12.49
CA ASN A 381 18.95 1.90 13.37
C ASN A 381 17.85 0.86 13.58
N PHE A 382 18.22 -0.40 13.73
CA PHE A 382 17.25 -1.44 14.02
C PHE A 382 17.78 -2.48 15.00
N ALA A 383 16.86 -3.14 15.69
CA ALA A 383 17.12 -4.28 16.55
C ALA A 383 16.03 -5.33 16.37
N LEU A 384 16.40 -6.61 16.43
CA LEU A 384 15.51 -7.74 16.20
C LEU A 384 15.52 -8.66 17.42
N ALA A 385 14.39 -9.33 17.67
CA ALA A 385 14.27 -10.33 18.72
C ALA A 385 13.23 -11.39 18.35
N ALA A 386 13.36 -12.57 18.95
CA ALA A 386 12.40 -13.65 18.89
C ALA A 386 12.16 -14.20 20.30
N SER A 387 10.98 -14.76 20.56
CA SER A 387 10.66 -15.43 21.83
C SER A 387 11.35 -16.79 22.01
N ALA A 388 12.02 -17.28 20.97
CA ALA A 388 12.83 -18.49 20.97
C ALA A 388 14.25 -18.19 20.44
N PRO A 389 15.23 -19.10 20.64
CA PRO A 389 16.55 -18.95 20.03
C PRO A 389 16.44 -18.78 18.51
N ALA A 390 17.04 -17.71 18.01
CA ALA A 390 16.98 -17.33 16.60
C ALA A 390 18.37 -17.15 16.03
N MET A 391 18.48 -17.33 14.71
CA MET A 391 19.67 -17.03 13.93
C MET A 391 19.31 -15.92 12.96
N ALA A 392 20.21 -14.95 12.78
CA ALA A 392 20.01 -13.90 11.80
C ALA A 392 21.08 -13.99 10.71
N ASN A 393 20.71 -13.56 9.51
CA ASN A 393 21.66 -13.34 8.43
C ASN A 393 21.33 -12.02 7.71
N CYS A 394 22.35 -11.42 7.11
CA CYS A 394 22.19 -10.30 6.19
C CYS A 394 22.64 -10.75 4.80
N SER A 395 21.77 -10.55 3.81
CA SER A 395 21.99 -11.02 2.46
C SER A 395 21.69 -9.93 1.43
N SER A 396 22.17 -10.14 0.20
CA SER A 396 21.83 -9.28 -0.92
C SER A 396 21.60 -10.12 -2.17
N ARG A 397 20.57 -9.76 -2.93
CA ARG A 397 20.22 -10.34 -4.21
C ARG A 397 20.36 -9.28 -5.29
N ALA A 398 21.11 -9.62 -6.34
CA ALA A 398 21.15 -8.78 -7.53
C ALA A 398 19.78 -8.84 -8.23
N LEU A 399 19.28 -7.67 -8.62
CA LEU A 399 18.09 -7.51 -9.44
C LEU A 399 18.51 -6.88 -10.78
N ASP A 400 17.58 -6.83 -11.72
CA ASP A 400 17.84 -6.21 -13.01
C ASP A 400 18.15 -4.72 -12.92
N TYR A 401 18.75 -4.19 -13.99
CA TYR A 401 19.15 -2.78 -14.11
C TYR A 401 20.13 -2.30 -13.04
N GLY A 402 20.91 -3.22 -12.48
CA GLY A 402 21.90 -2.91 -11.44
C GLY A 402 21.27 -2.55 -10.09
N ARG A 403 19.97 -2.82 -9.91
CA ARG A 403 19.33 -2.75 -8.60
C ARG A 403 19.81 -3.94 -7.75
N ALA A 404 19.72 -3.78 -6.44
CA ALA A 404 19.97 -4.87 -5.50
C ALA A 404 18.95 -4.80 -4.38
N ASP A 405 18.34 -5.93 -4.10
CA ASP A 405 17.64 -6.13 -2.85
C ASP A 405 18.67 -6.49 -1.77
N ARG A 406 18.54 -5.87 -0.60
CA ARG A 406 19.34 -6.18 0.58
C ARG A 406 18.37 -6.41 1.71
N TYR A 407 18.58 -7.48 2.46
CA TYR A 407 17.65 -7.83 3.50
C TYR A 407 18.33 -8.44 4.70
N VAL A 408 17.70 -8.27 5.86
CA VAL A 408 17.98 -9.04 7.06
C VAL A 408 16.90 -10.09 7.22
N GLN A 409 17.31 -11.32 7.48
CA GLN A 409 16.44 -12.45 7.80
C GLN A 409 16.69 -12.85 9.25
N LEU A 410 15.64 -13.04 10.03
CA LEU A 410 15.68 -13.65 11.35
C LEU A 410 14.87 -14.96 11.34
N SER A 411 15.54 -16.07 11.65
CA SER A 411 14.99 -17.42 11.59
C SER A 411 14.88 -18.02 12.99
N ALA A 412 13.73 -18.59 13.34
CA ALA A 412 13.55 -19.33 14.59
C ALA A 412 12.65 -20.55 14.38
N ASN A 413 12.87 -21.63 15.15
CA ASN A 413 11.95 -22.75 15.20
C ASN A 413 10.89 -22.49 16.27
N LEU A 414 9.63 -22.33 15.87
CA LEU A 414 8.53 -21.85 16.71
C LEU A 414 7.40 -22.88 16.78
N ALA A 415 6.75 -22.98 17.95
CA ALA A 415 5.56 -23.81 18.17
C ALA A 415 4.63 -23.15 19.21
N GLY A 416 3.32 -23.28 19.03
CA GLY A 416 2.33 -22.63 19.88
C GLY A 416 2.38 -21.10 19.74
N GLN A 417 2.01 -20.40 20.82
CA GLN A 417 2.05 -18.94 20.87
C GLN A 417 3.50 -18.43 20.97
N GLN A 418 3.95 -17.68 19.97
CA GLN A 418 5.32 -17.19 19.83
C GLN A 418 5.32 -15.77 19.25
N TYR A 419 6.49 -15.12 19.30
CA TYR A 419 6.64 -13.72 18.95
C TYR A 419 7.95 -13.43 18.23
N PHE A 420 7.89 -12.57 17.21
CA PHE A 420 9.04 -11.78 16.77
C PHE A 420 8.81 -10.31 17.11
N ALA A 421 9.90 -9.59 17.33
CA ALA A 421 9.85 -8.15 17.50
C ALA A 421 10.95 -7.48 16.70
N SER A 422 10.63 -6.33 16.13
CA SER A 422 11.58 -5.46 15.44
C SER A 422 11.40 -4.02 15.93
N VAL A 423 12.50 -3.33 16.20
CA VAL A 423 12.52 -1.89 16.48
C VAL A 423 13.27 -1.21 15.36
N PHE A 424 12.69 -0.15 14.79
CA PHE A 424 13.36 0.75 13.86
C PHE A 424 13.42 2.15 14.48
N SER A 425 14.60 2.72 14.65
CA SER A 425 14.81 3.95 15.42
C SER A 425 15.68 4.96 14.67
N ARG A 426 15.26 6.23 14.68
CA ARG A 426 16.08 7.35 14.19
C ARG A 426 17.33 7.58 15.06
N LYS A 427 17.33 7.10 16.30
CA LYS A 427 18.46 7.18 17.24
C LYS A 427 19.17 5.83 17.40
N PRO A 428 20.49 5.82 17.66
CA PRO A 428 21.22 4.60 17.95
C PRO A 428 20.59 3.82 19.11
N ILE A 429 20.43 2.51 18.91
CA ILE A 429 19.94 1.57 19.91
C ILE A 429 21.14 1.16 20.77
N LYS A 430 21.05 1.31 22.10
CA LYS A 430 22.19 1.10 23.02
C LYS A 430 22.13 -0.25 23.71
N ALA A 431 20.93 -0.70 24.05
CA ALA A 431 20.63 -2.01 24.60
C ALA A 431 19.81 -2.80 23.57
N GLY A 432 20.10 -4.10 23.45
CA GLY A 432 19.37 -4.99 22.54
C GLY A 432 17.87 -5.05 22.86
N LEU A 433 17.11 -5.52 21.87
CA LEU A 433 15.67 -5.71 21.98
C LEU A 433 15.31 -6.95 22.79
N GLN A 434 14.33 -6.85 23.68
CA GLN A 434 13.85 -7.97 24.48
C GLN A 434 12.33 -8.13 24.35
N ILE A 435 11.88 -9.38 24.35
CA ILE A 435 10.49 -9.79 24.44
C ILE A 435 10.31 -10.49 25.78
N CYS A 436 9.44 -9.95 26.64
CA CYS A 436 9.11 -10.55 27.93
C CYS A 436 7.64 -10.94 27.97
N THR A 437 7.34 -12.20 28.24
CA THR A 437 5.96 -12.65 28.48
C THR A 437 5.63 -12.51 29.95
N THR A 438 4.39 -12.14 30.26
CA THR A 438 3.90 -12.05 31.65
C THR A 438 3.10 -13.29 32.03
N ASP A 439 3.01 -13.59 33.32
CA ASP A 439 2.22 -14.73 33.83
C ASP A 439 0.72 -14.63 33.46
N ALA A 440 0.22 -13.41 33.21
CA ALA A 440 -1.13 -13.15 32.76
C ALA A 440 -1.33 -13.36 31.25
N GLY A 441 -0.29 -13.78 30.51
CA GLY A 441 -0.30 -13.96 29.06
C GLY A 441 -0.07 -12.68 28.24
N GLY A 442 0.34 -11.59 28.90
CA GLY A 442 0.72 -10.34 28.21
C GLY A 442 2.14 -10.41 27.65
N VAL A 443 2.50 -9.41 26.86
CA VAL A 443 3.82 -9.29 26.23
C VAL A 443 4.35 -7.88 26.42
N GLU A 444 5.60 -7.76 26.85
CA GLU A 444 6.32 -6.50 26.94
C GLU A 444 7.50 -6.50 25.97
N ILE A 445 7.56 -5.45 25.15
CA ILE A 445 8.69 -5.17 24.26
C ILE A 445 9.54 -4.09 24.91
N ILE A 446 10.80 -4.44 25.21
CA ILE A 446 11.73 -3.56 25.91
C ILE A 446 12.90 -3.25 24.98
N CYS A 447 13.09 -1.96 24.70
CA CYS A 447 14.23 -1.45 23.94
C CYS A 447 14.74 -0.17 24.58
N ASP A 448 16.02 -0.15 24.96
CA ASP A 448 16.61 0.95 25.73
C ASP A 448 15.78 1.33 26.98
N LYS A 449 15.13 2.49 26.94
CA LYS A 449 14.34 3.10 28.03
C LYS A 449 12.83 3.03 27.78
N THR A 450 12.45 2.35 26.71
CA THR A 450 11.09 2.25 26.22
C THR A 450 10.54 0.87 26.53
N VAL A 451 9.35 0.84 27.11
CA VAL A 451 8.57 -0.39 27.33
C VAL A 451 7.23 -0.22 26.65
N VAL A 452 6.90 -1.15 25.75
CA VAL A 452 5.58 -1.25 25.13
C VAL A 452 4.92 -2.53 25.60
N ALA A 453 3.84 -2.38 26.37
CA ALA A 453 3.15 -3.48 27.00
C ALA A 453 1.84 -3.78 26.27
N PHE A 454 1.63 -5.06 26.02
CA PHE A 454 0.43 -5.63 25.44
C PHE A 454 -0.24 -6.56 26.46
N GLU A 455 -1.56 -6.48 26.55
CA GLU A 455 -2.37 -7.35 27.37
C GLU A 455 -3.14 -8.37 26.51
N PRO A 456 -3.46 -9.58 27.03
CA PRO A 456 -4.26 -10.54 26.29
C PRO A 456 -5.66 -9.97 26.01
N GLY A 457 -6.02 -9.91 24.73
CA GLY A 457 -7.40 -9.68 24.31
C GLY A 457 -8.13 -10.99 23.99
N LYS A 458 -9.42 -10.86 23.63
CA LYS A 458 -10.25 -12.02 23.24
C LYS A 458 -9.78 -12.69 21.96
N ARG A 459 -9.23 -11.90 21.04
CA ARG A 459 -8.78 -12.37 19.73
C ARG A 459 -7.28 -12.18 19.61
N HIS A 460 -6.75 -11.01 19.88
CA HIS A 460 -5.32 -10.72 19.75
C HIS A 460 -4.85 -9.94 20.96
N LEU A 461 -3.54 -9.73 21.07
CA LEU A 461 -2.96 -8.81 22.03
C LEU A 461 -3.52 -7.39 21.82
N ASN A 462 -3.79 -6.68 22.91
CA ASN A 462 -4.18 -5.27 22.87
C ASN A 462 -3.04 -4.42 23.39
N LEU A 463 -2.75 -3.31 22.71
CA LEU A 463 -1.79 -2.33 23.22
C LEU A 463 -2.33 -1.71 24.51
N ALA A 464 -1.66 -2.00 25.63
CA ALA A 464 -2.09 -1.62 26.98
C ALA A 464 -1.40 -0.33 27.44
N SER A 465 -0.08 -0.21 27.25
CA SER A 465 0.64 1.02 27.59
C SER A 465 1.95 1.18 26.82
N VAL A 466 2.36 2.44 26.66
CA VAL A 466 3.69 2.84 26.17
C VAL A 466 4.34 3.67 27.27
N LYS A 467 5.52 3.27 27.73
CA LYS A 467 6.28 4.00 28.75
C LYS A 467 7.65 4.36 28.21
N GLN A 468 7.91 5.65 28.08
CA GLN A 468 9.24 6.19 27.77
C GLN A 468 9.84 6.82 29.03
N THR A 469 10.91 6.25 29.58
CA THR A 469 11.55 6.85 30.77
C THR A 469 12.42 8.05 30.38
N SER A 470 11.94 9.25 30.68
CA SER A 470 12.53 10.53 30.26
C SER A 470 13.58 11.11 31.21
N LYS A 471 13.99 10.42 32.29
CA LYS A 471 15.01 10.91 33.21
C LYS A 471 16.30 10.08 33.21
N PRO A 472 17.48 10.73 33.31
CA PRO A 472 18.76 10.06 33.49
C PRO A 472 18.82 9.25 34.78
#